data_AF-A0A1Q7W067-F1
#
_entry.id   AF-A0A1Q7W067-F1
#
_cell.length_a   1.000
_cell.length_b   1.000
_cell.length_c   1.000
_cell.angle_alpha   90.00
_cell.angle_beta   90.00
_cell.angle_gamma   90.00
#
_symmetry.space_group_name_H-M   'P 1'
#
loop_
_entity.id
_entity.type
_entity.pdbx_description
1 polymer ?
#
loop_
_entity_poly.entity_id
_entity_poly.type
_entity_poly.pdbx_seq_one_letter_code
_entity_poly.pdbx_strand_id
1 'polypeptide(L)'
;MDGKKVGEGKVGATAAMVFSADDGCDVGVDTGSPVSPDYGSRGNEFSGRVKGVQLAIAEDAVSLDHLVSAAEAVRVATARQ
;
A
#
# COMPACT_ATOMS: atom_id res chain seq x y z
N MET A 1 -5.83 20.13 -2.82
CA MET A 1 -4.63 20.99 -2.86
C MET A 1 -4.88 22.20 -1.98
N ASP A 2 -3.88 22.61 -1.20
CA ASP A 2 -3.91 23.80 -0.35
C ASP A 2 -5.13 23.85 0.59
N GLY A 3 -5.41 22.72 1.25
CA GLY A 3 -6.55 22.57 2.16
C GLY A 3 -7.91 22.37 1.47
N LYS A 4 -7.98 22.39 0.13
CA LYS A 4 -9.22 22.14 -0.63
C LYS A 4 -9.30 20.72 -1.13
N LYS A 5 -10.49 20.10 -1.03
CA LYS A 5 -10.81 18.80 -1.64
C LYS A 5 -10.75 18.91 -3.16
N VAL A 6 -9.98 18.03 -3.81
CA VAL A 6 -9.77 18.05 -5.28
C VAL A 6 -10.29 16.80 -5.98
N GLY A 7 -10.81 15.82 -5.23
CA GLY A 7 -11.38 14.60 -5.79
C GLY A 7 -12.00 13.73 -4.72
N GLU A 8 -12.87 12.82 -5.17
CA GLU A 8 -13.36 11.68 -4.42
C GLU A 8 -13.69 10.54 -5.39
N GLY A 9 -13.69 9.30 -4.88
CA GLY A 9 -14.03 8.13 -5.66
C GLY A 9 -14.33 6.95 -4.76
N LYS A 10 -15.00 5.95 -5.31
CA LYS A 10 -15.21 4.66 -4.65
C LYS A 10 -14.16 3.67 -5.12
N VAL A 11 -13.54 2.97 -4.18
CA VAL A 11 -12.65 1.85 -4.48
C VAL A 11 -13.52 0.65 -4.88
N GLY A 12 -13.38 0.20 -6.13
CA GLY A 12 -14.21 -0.89 -6.69
C GLY A 12 -13.87 -2.27 -6.14
N ALA A 13 -12.62 -2.47 -5.71
CA ALA A 13 -12.15 -3.69 -5.05
C ALA A 13 -10.91 -3.35 -4.22
N THR A 14 -10.74 -4.04 -3.09
CA THR A 14 -9.53 -3.98 -2.27
C THR A 14 -8.74 -5.28 -2.42
N ALA A 15 -7.41 -5.21 -2.33
CA ALA A 15 -6.58 -6.40 -2.19
C ALA A 15 -6.76 -6.94 -0.75
N ALA A 16 -7.67 -7.89 -0.58
CA ALA A 16 -8.17 -8.28 0.74
C ALA A 16 -7.22 -9.17 1.56
N MET A 17 -6.21 -9.81 0.95
CA MET A 17 -5.43 -10.86 1.61
C MET A 17 -3.91 -10.78 1.45
N VAL A 18 -3.40 -10.27 0.33
CA VAL A 18 -1.95 -10.24 0.06
C VAL A 18 -1.62 -8.93 -0.66
N PHE A 19 -1.01 -7.98 0.05
CA PHE A 19 -0.03 -7.11 -0.60
C PHE A 19 1.18 -7.98 -0.91
N SER A 20 1.70 -7.95 -2.13
CA SER A 20 2.85 -8.81 -2.43
C SER A 20 3.99 -8.43 -1.47
N ALA A 21 4.66 -9.43 -0.92
CA ALA A 21 5.71 -9.19 0.08
C ALA A 21 6.92 -8.44 -0.51
N ASP A 22 6.94 -8.29 -1.84
CA ASP A 22 7.93 -7.61 -2.65
C ASP A 22 7.44 -6.29 -3.27
N ASP A 23 6.13 -5.95 -3.22
CA ASP A 23 5.66 -4.61 -3.62
C ASP A 23 5.96 -3.63 -2.49
N GLY A 24 6.97 -2.79 -2.71
CA GLY A 24 7.34 -1.72 -1.82
C GLY A 24 6.33 -0.56 -1.84
N CYS A 25 6.36 0.27 -0.79
CA CYS A 25 5.74 1.60 -0.83
C CYS A 25 6.60 2.55 -1.68
N ASP A 26 6.60 2.33 -2.99
CA ASP A 26 7.35 3.12 -3.94
C ASP A 26 6.80 4.55 -4.03
N VAL A 27 7.71 5.54 -4.14
CA VAL A 27 7.34 6.95 -4.36
C VAL A 27 7.68 7.32 -5.78
N GLY A 28 6.65 7.38 -6.62
CA GLY A 28 6.80 7.67 -8.04
C GLY A 28 7.79 6.71 -8.70
N VAL A 29 7.65 5.42 -8.46
CA VAL A 29 8.24 4.35 -9.27
C VAL A 29 7.29 3.17 -9.13
N ASP A 30 7.28 2.29 -10.12
CA ASP A 30 6.49 1.06 -10.05
C ASP A 30 7.44 -0.08 -10.35
N THR A 31 7.95 -0.70 -9.28
CA THR A 31 8.86 -1.86 -9.40
C THR A 31 8.09 -3.18 -9.54
N GLY A 32 6.77 -3.15 -9.35
CA GLY A 32 5.88 -4.31 -9.41
C GLY A 32 4.85 -4.21 -10.54
N SER A 33 3.57 -4.19 -10.18
CA SER A 33 2.44 -4.23 -11.14
C SER A 33 1.82 -2.85 -11.34
N PRO A 34 1.90 -2.28 -12.56
CA PRO A 34 1.35 -0.96 -12.84
C PRO A 34 -0.13 -0.78 -12.49
N VAL A 35 -0.42 0.28 -11.75
CA VAL A 35 -1.79 0.63 -11.35
C VAL A 35 -2.66 1.16 -12.50
N SER A 36 -2.07 1.46 -13.67
CA SER A 36 -2.76 1.96 -14.87
C SER A 36 -1.97 1.67 -16.15
N PRO A 37 -2.63 1.43 -17.30
CA PRO A 37 -1.97 1.36 -18.60
C PRO A 37 -1.19 2.63 -18.98
N ASP A 38 -1.59 3.78 -18.45
CA ASP A 38 -0.94 5.07 -18.68
C ASP A 38 0.30 5.30 -17.79
N TYR A 39 0.54 4.39 -16.83
CA TYR A 39 1.68 4.42 -15.92
C TYR A 39 2.60 3.24 -16.25
N GLY A 40 3.63 3.48 -17.06
CA GLY A 40 4.57 2.43 -17.45
C GLY A 40 5.55 2.03 -16.34
N SER A 41 6.25 0.91 -16.52
CA SER A 41 7.22 0.36 -15.56
C SER A 41 8.56 1.12 -15.46
N ARG A 42 8.74 2.21 -16.20
CA ARG A 42 10.00 2.98 -16.28
C ARG A 42 9.73 4.45 -16.57
N GLY A 43 10.66 5.33 -16.19
CA GLY A 43 10.59 6.76 -16.52
C GLY A 43 9.59 7.54 -15.67
N ASN A 44 9.09 6.92 -14.60
CA ASN A 44 8.13 7.47 -13.67
C ASN A 44 8.78 7.99 -12.37
N GLU A 45 10.12 7.90 -12.27
CA GLU A 45 10.92 8.17 -11.07
C GLU A 45 10.63 9.55 -10.46
N PHE A 46 10.23 9.57 -9.19
CA PHE A 46 10.08 10.82 -8.45
C PHE A 46 11.44 11.52 -8.30
N SER A 47 11.58 12.69 -8.91
CA SER A 47 12.81 13.50 -8.89
C SER A 47 12.80 14.61 -7.83
N GLY A 48 11.74 14.70 -7.03
CA GLY A 48 11.57 15.73 -6.01
C GLY A 48 12.14 15.36 -4.64
N ARG A 49 11.77 16.14 -3.61
CA ARG A 49 12.08 15.84 -2.21
C ARG A 49 10.81 15.81 -1.38
N VAL A 50 10.53 14.68 -0.74
CA VAL A 50 9.48 14.56 0.28
C VAL A 50 9.98 15.25 1.55
N LYS A 51 9.27 16.29 2.01
CA LYS A 51 9.64 17.05 3.22
C LYS A 51 9.07 16.43 4.50
N GLY A 52 8.02 15.64 4.40
CA GLY A 52 7.37 14.99 5.52
C GLY A 52 6.20 14.13 5.07
N VAL A 53 5.88 13.12 5.87
CA VAL A 53 4.73 12.24 5.71
C VAL A 53 3.93 12.34 7.00
N GLN A 54 2.62 12.59 6.90
CA GLN A 54 1.73 12.60 8.04
C GLN A 54 0.79 11.39 7.93
N LEU A 55 0.77 10.58 8.99
CA LEU A 55 -0.18 9.50 9.16
C LEU A 55 -1.17 9.93 10.25
N ALA A 56 -2.45 9.98 9.91
CA ALA A 56 -3.51 10.25 10.87
C ALA A 56 -4.25 8.94 11.14
N ILE A 57 -4.08 8.43 12.35
CA ILE A 57 -4.75 7.23 12.86
C ILE A 57 -5.77 7.71 13.89
N ALA A 58 -7.03 7.28 13.78
CA ALA A 58 -8.04 7.63 14.77
C ALA A 58 -7.70 7.01 16.14
N GLU A 59 -8.06 7.68 17.23
CA GLU A 59 -7.75 7.20 18.60
C GLU A 59 -8.36 5.81 18.88
N ASP A 60 -9.48 5.50 18.26
CA ASP A 60 -10.21 4.24 18.36
C ASP A 60 -9.87 3.23 17.27
N ALA A 61 -8.94 3.55 16.35
CA ALA A 61 -8.44 2.64 15.32
C ALA A 61 -7.47 1.60 15.90
N VAL A 62 -7.87 0.95 17.00
CA VAL A 62 -7.23 -0.26 17.52
C VAL A 62 -7.69 -1.42 16.63
N SER A 63 -7.02 -1.61 15.50
CA SER A 63 -7.20 -2.82 14.69
C SER A 63 -6.24 -3.89 15.22
N LEU A 64 -6.78 -4.95 15.81
CA LEU A 64 -6.03 -6.17 16.15
C LEU A 64 -5.99 -7.15 14.96
N ASP A 65 -6.52 -6.77 13.81
CA ASP A 65 -6.63 -7.63 12.62
C ASP A 65 -5.26 -7.95 11.99
N HIS A 66 -4.23 -7.20 12.38
CA HIS A 66 -2.83 -7.49 12.05
C HIS A 66 -2.24 -8.63 12.90
N LEU A 67 -2.91 -9.05 13.98
CA LEU A 67 -2.48 -10.18 14.80
C LEU A 67 -3.01 -11.47 14.19
N VAL A 68 -2.10 -12.34 13.78
CA VAL A 68 -2.42 -13.71 13.39
C VAL A 68 -2.29 -14.64 14.59
N SER A 69 -3.12 -15.70 14.63
CA SER A 69 -2.91 -16.75 15.63
C SER A 69 -1.55 -17.44 15.43
N ALA A 70 -0.97 -17.97 16.50
CA ALA A 70 0.30 -18.70 16.41
C ALA A 70 0.26 -19.85 15.40
N ALA A 71 -0.90 -20.51 15.25
CA ALA A 71 -1.08 -21.57 14.25
C ALA A 71 -1.01 -21.05 12.81
N GLU A 72 -1.54 -19.85 12.56
CA GLU A 72 -1.53 -19.23 11.23
C GLU A 72 -0.16 -18.68 10.86
N ALA A 73 0.57 -18.13 11.84
CA ALA A 73 1.97 -17.75 11.65
C ALA A 73 2.84 -18.96 11.23
N VAL A 74 2.66 -20.11 11.88
CA VAL A 74 3.40 -21.35 11.55
C VAL A 74 3.00 -21.89 10.16
N ARG A 75 1.71 -21.84 9.81
CA ARG A 75 1.24 -22.25 8.48
C ARG A 75 1.82 -21.40 7.37
N VAL A 76 1.83 -20.08 7.53
CA VAL A 76 2.42 -19.17 6.53
C VAL A 76 3.93 -19.37 6.43
N ALA A 77 4.64 -19.48 7.55
CA ALA A 77 6.10 -19.67 7.56
C ALA A 77 6.58 -20.98 6.91
N THR A 78 5.71 -21.99 6.82
CA THR A 78 6.01 -23.30 6.24
C THR A 78 5.39 -23.51 4.86
N ALA A 79 4.63 -22.52 4.36
CA ALA A 79 4.09 -22.54 3.00
C ALA A 79 5.23 -22.47 1.98
N ARG A 80 5.21 -23.39 1.00
CA ARG A 80 6.15 -23.37 -0.12
C ARG A 80 5.55 -22.53 -1.25
N GLN A 81 6.39 -21.71 -1.88
CA GLN A 81 6.07 -21.01 -3.14
C GLN A 81 5.85 -22.01 -4.29
#